data_AF-A0A849UBU5-F1
#
_entry.id   AF-A0A849UBU5-F1
#
_cell.length_a   1.000
_cell.length_b   1.000
_cell.length_c   1.000
_cell.angle_alpha   90.00
_cell.angle_beta   90.00
_cell.angle_gamma   90.00
#
_symmetry.space_group_name_H-M   'P 1'
#
loop_
_entity.id
_entity.type
_entity.pdbx_description
1 polymer ?
#
loop_
_entity_poly.entity_id
_entity_poly.type
_entity_poly.pdbx_seq_one_letter_code
_entity_poly.pdbx_strand_id
1 'polypeptide(L)'
;MTAYKWQFAARFKYHAFGWKSDKPIQRIKEALSEIKRVAKKDPELAAAGAVLFLVKVSPAIEQVDSSSGAIGTMVNRAIDTLVPLIAKASVPLSIRQQWLEHLWDALQNDDIPYIEALGDHWRDLCADPVLASQWADEFRPTVENVSQASGFAYFKGTIPYLSALHSAGRQNEILTQLEQLYFSGWCYRQWGVRALLALDRKDDALMYAEDSKKAINTPLWAIAQVCDDILLSSGLEEDVLTKANRILNLRLRP
;
A
#
# COMPACT_ATOMS: atom_id res chain seq x y z
N MET A 1 -24.59 -24.89 7.40
CA MET A 1 -24.00 -24.01 8.43
C MET A 1 -24.46 -22.58 8.15
N THR A 2 -25.04 -21.89 9.11
CA THR A 2 -25.42 -20.47 8.94
C THR A 2 -24.16 -19.62 8.83
N ALA A 3 -24.02 -18.87 7.75
CA ALA A 3 -22.92 -17.92 7.57
C ALA A 3 -22.83 -16.97 8.79
N TYR A 4 -21.61 -16.71 9.26
CA TYR A 4 -21.40 -15.80 10.38
C TYR A 4 -21.97 -14.41 10.06
N LYS A 5 -22.82 -13.89 10.95
CA LYS A 5 -23.48 -12.61 10.74
C LYS A 5 -22.66 -11.48 11.37
N TRP A 6 -21.85 -10.82 10.55
CA TRP A 6 -21.09 -9.63 10.94
C TRP A 6 -22.01 -8.46 11.32
N GLN A 7 -21.86 -7.97 12.55
CA GLN A 7 -22.67 -6.84 13.03
C GLN A 7 -22.28 -5.54 12.33
N PHE A 8 -20.97 -5.34 12.08
CA PHE A 8 -20.51 -4.18 11.33
C PHE A 8 -21.10 -4.11 9.92
N ALA A 9 -21.29 -5.24 9.24
CA ALA A 9 -21.67 -5.26 7.82
C ALA A 9 -23.01 -4.54 7.55
N ALA A 10 -23.96 -4.64 8.48
CA ALA A 10 -25.25 -3.94 8.39
C ALA A 10 -25.15 -2.42 8.60
N ARG A 11 -24.05 -1.93 9.18
CA ARG A 11 -23.80 -0.52 9.53
C ARG A 11 -23.01 0.22 8.45
N PHE A 12 -22.27 -0.50 7.60
CA PHE A 12 -21.51 0.04 6.47
C PHE A 12 -22.25 -0.21 5.14
N LYS A 13 -23.47 0.32 5.02
CA LYS A 13 -24.18 0.36 3.73
C LYS A 13 -23.68 1.55 2.90
N TYR A 14 -23.93 1.55 1.60
CA TYR A 14 -23.63 2.69 0.73
C TYR A 14 -24.23 3.97 1.33
N HIS A 15 -23.40 5.01 1.47
CA HIS A 15 -23.75 6.29 2.11
C HIS A 15 -24.44 6.16 3.48
N ALA A 16 -24.00 5.21 4.32
CA ALA A 16 -24.61 4.99 5.64
C ALA A 16 -24.40 6.15 6.64
N PHE A 17 -23.45 7.04 6.37
CA PHE A 17 -23.09 8.16 7.23
C PHE A 17 -23.34 9.49 6.53
N GLY A 18 -23.68 10.53 7.31
CA GLY A 18 -23.66 11.92 6.83
C GLY A 18 -22.30 12.57 7.07
N TRP A 19 -22.23 13.89 6.94
CA TRP A 19 -20.98 14.66 6.97
C TRP A 19 -20.13 14.55 8.25
N LYS A 20 -20.70 14.18 9.40
CA LYS A 20 -19.98 14.11 10.69
C LYS A 20 -19.08 12.87 10.78
N SER A 21 -17.84 13.07 11.23
CA SER A 21 -16.82 12.01 11.32
C SER A 21 -16.84 11.17 12.61
N ASP A 22 -17.43 11.66 13.71
CA ASP A 22 -17.39 10.94 15.01
C ASP A 22 -18.04 9.55 14.96
N LYS A 23 -19.24 9.47 14.40
CA LYS A 23 -20.01 8.23 14.29
C LYS A 23 -19.33 7.19 13.39
N PRO A 24 -18.89 7.50 12.14
CA PRO A 24 -18.17 6.53 11.33
C PRO A 24 -16.86 6.08 11.99
N ILE A 25 -16.10 6.98 12.62
CA ILE A 25 -14.89 6.60 13.38
C ILE A 25 -15.22 5.59 14.49
N GLN A 26 -16.29 5.84 15.27
CA GLN A 26 -16.75 4.88 16.27
C GLN A 26 -17.10 3.53 15.65
N ARG A 27 -17.83 3.51 14.52
CA ARG A 27 -18.24 2.27 13.86
C ARG A 27 -17.06 1.48 13.29
N ILE A 28 -16.01 2.16 12.81
CA ILE A 28 -14.77 1.52 12.37
C ILE A 28 -14.10 0.82 13.55
N LYS A 29 -13.98 1.49 14.71
CA LYS A 29 -13.41 0.88 15.93
C LYS A 29 -14.20 -0.34 16.40
N GLU A 30 -15.53 -0.28 16.32
CA GLU A 30 -16.41 -1.41 16.65
C GLU A 30 -16.19 -2.60 15.68
N ALA A 31 -16.09 -2.34 14.37
CA ALA A 31 -15.80 -3.37 13.38
C ALA A 31 -14.44 -4.04 13.61
N LEU A 32 -13.39 -3.24 13.87
CA LEU A 32 -12.05 -3.74 14.19
C LEU A 32 -12.06 -4.61 15.45
N SER A 33 -12.81 -4.21 16.48
CA SER A 33 -12.95 -4.98 17.72
C SER A 33 -13.66 -6.31 17.49
N GLU A 34 -14.71 -6.30 16.66
CA GLU A 34 -15.45 -7.50 16.27
C GLU A 34 -14.54 -8.49 15.53
N ILE A 35 -13.86 -8.03 14.47
CA ILE A 35 -12.94 -8.85 13.65
C ILE A 35 -11.80 -9.42 14.51
N LYS A 36 -11.14 -8.59 15.32
CA LYS A 36 -10.06 -9.03 16.22
C LYS A 36 -10.51 -10.09 17.21
N ARG A 37 -11.75 -10.02 17.69
CA ARG A 37 -12.31 -11.02 18.60
C ARG A 37 -12.55 -12.35 17.89
N VAL A 38 -13.04 -12.33 16.66
CA VAL A 38 -13.22 -13.54 15.84
C VAL A 38 -11.87 -14.16 15.50
N ALA A 39 -10.85 -13.35 15.18
CA ALA A 39 -9.50 -13.81 14.82
C ALA A 39 -8.83 -14.68 15.89
N LYS A 40 -9.23 -14.56 17.16
CA LYS A 40 -8.71 -15.40 18.26
C LYS A 40 -9.18 -16.85 18.18
N LYS A 41 -10.30 -17.12 17.51
CA LYS A 41 -10.94 -18.44 17.42
C LYS A 41 -10.92 -18.99 16.01
N ASP A 42 -11.14 -18.11 15.03
CA ASP A 42 -11.27 -18.46 13.62
C ASP A 42 -10.57 -17.37 12.77
N PRO A 43 -9.26 -17.54 12.51
CA PRO A 43 -8.48 -16.58 11.73
C PRO A 43 -8.95 -16.43 10.28
N GLU A 44 -9.38 -17.51 9.64
CA GLU A 44 -9.82 -17.51 8.24
C GLU A 44 -11.14 -16.76 8.09
N LEU A 45 -12.10 -17.02 8.99
CA LEU A 45 -13.34 -16.27 9.04
C LEU A 45 -13.08 -14.79 9.31
N ALA A 46 -12.17 -14.48 10.24
CA ALA A 46 -11.81 -13.09 10.53
C ALA A 46 -11.17 -12.38 9.33
N ALA A 47 -10.34 -13.07 8.56
CA ALA A 47 -9.78 -12.54 7.31
C ALA A 47 -10.88 -12.27 6.27
N ALA A 48 -11.83 -13.19 6.09
CA ALA A 48 -13.00 -12.94 5.23
C ALA A 48 -13.81 -11.71 5.71
N GLY A 49 -13.98 -11.55 7.03
CA GLY A 49 -14.60 -10.36 7.63
C GLY A 49 -13.80 -9.07 7.41
N ALA A 50 -12.47 -9.15 7.45
CA ALA A 50 -11.58 -8.03 7.18
C ALA A 50 -11.70 -7.56 5.72
N VAL A 51 -11.69 -8.48 4.76
CA VAL A 51 -11.95 -8.19 3.34
C VAL A 51 -13.32 -7.54 3.18
N LEU A 52 -14.36 -8.13 3.78
CA LEU A 52 -15.72 -7.58 3.73
C LEU A 52 -15.79 -6.15 4.30
N PHE A 53 -15.08 -5.86 5.38
CA PHE A 53 -15.04 -4.50 5.94
C PHE A 53 -14.37 -3.52 4.97
N LEU A 54 -13.21 -3.87 4.42
CA LEU A 54 -12.44 -3.00 3.53
C LEU A 54 -13.18 -2.69 2.24
N VAL A 55 -13.93 -3.65 1.68
CA VAL A 55 -14.81 -3.44 0.52
C VAL A 55 -15.95 -2.46 0.82
N LYS A 56 -16.42 -2.42 2.08
CA LYS A 56 -17.61 -1.65 2.46
C LYS A 56 -17.31 -0.27 3.04
N VAL A 57 -16.10 -0.06 3.56
CA VAL A 57 -15.81 1.15 4.35
C VAL A 57 -15.87 2.40 3.51
N SER A 58 -15.20 2.44 2.35
CA SER A 58 -15.14 3.63 1.48
C SER A 58 -16.52 4.12 1.02
N PRO A 59 -17.34 3.31 0.32
CA PRO A 59 -18.66 3.74 -0.13
C PRO A 59 -19.61 4.14 1.02
N ALA A 60 -19.40 3.60 2.23
CA ALA A 60 -20.21 3.95 3.38
C ALA A 60 -19.89 5.34 3.93
N ILE A 61 -18.63 5.77 3.86
CA ILE A 61 -18.13 7.03 4.43
C ILE A 61 -17.95 8.14 3.39
N GLU A 62 -18.28 7.91 2.12
CA GLU A 62 -18.08 8.86 1.02
C GLU A 62 -18.66 10.26 1.29
N GLN A 63 -19.76 10.36 2.03
CA GLN A 63 -20.42 11.63 2.38
C GLN A 63 -19.83 12.30 3.63
N VAL A 64 -18.83 11.72 4.27
CA VAL A 64 -18.20 12.23 5.49
C VAL A 64 -17.20 13.32 5.14
N ASP A 65 -17.22 14.43 5.87
CA ASP A 65 -16.20 15.47 5.72
C ASP A 65 -14.84 14.96 6.19
N SER A 66 -13.92 14.78 5.25
CA SER A 66 -12.54 14.34 5.49
C SER A 66 -11.52 15.46 5.59
N SER A 67 -11.92 16.74 5.58
CA SER A 67 -11.01 17.89 5.63
C SER A 67 -10.07 17.88 6.84
N SER A 68 -10.55 17.40 7.99
CA SER A 68 -9.74 17.24 9.22
C SER A 68 -8.70 16.11 9.17
N GLY A 69 -8.76 15.23 8.16
CA GLY A 69 -7.91 14.03 8.05
C GLY A 69 -8.22 12.93 9.06
N ALA A 70 -9.11 13.15 10.04
CA ALA A 70 -9.38 12.21 11.12
C ALA A 70 -9.99 10.88 10.63
N ILE A 71 -10.94 10.95 9.69
CA ILE A 71 -11.58 9.76 9.11
C ILE A 71 -10.58 8.97 8.25
N GLY A 72 -9.81 9.64 7.37
CA GLY A 72 -8.78 8.99 6.56
C GLY A 72 -7.71 8.30 7.41
N THR A 73 -7.24 8.99 8.47
CA THR A 73 -6.30 8.39 9.45
C THR A 73 -6.87 7.14 10.12
N MET A 74 -8.18 7.14 10.45
CA MET A 74 -8.83 5.97 11.04
C MET A 74 -8.93 4.81 10.04
N VAL A 75 -9.20 5.08 8.75
CA VAL A 75 -9.23 4.04 7.72
C VAL A 75 -7.82 3.47 7.47
N ASN A 76 -6.78 4.31 7.36
CA ASN A 76 -5.40 3.83 7.21
C ASN A 76 -4.98 2.91 8.37
N ARG A 77 -5.28 3.29 9.62
CA ARG A 77 -5.05 2.42 10.79
C ARG A 77 -5.85 1.12 10.75
N ALA A 78 -7.04 1.14 10.15
CA ALA A 78 -7.84 -0.06 9.94
C ALA A 78 -7.17 -0.97 8.90
N ILE A 79 -6.66 -0.42 7.80
CA ILE A 79 -5.86 -1.14 6.80
C ILE A 79 -4.64 -1.79 7.44
N ASP A 80 -3.80 -1.02 8.15
CA ASP A 80 -2.60 -1.51 8.86
C ASP A 80 -2.92 -2.66 9.82
N THR A 81 -4.11 -2.62 10.43
CA THR A 81 -4.57 -3.64 11.35
C THR A 81 -5.05 -4.90 10.64
N LEU A 82 -5.74 -4.75 9.51
CA LEU A 82 -6.50 -5.82 8.86
C LEU A 82 -5.70 -6.56 7.80
N VAL A 83 -4.82 -5.87 7.07
CA VAL A 83 -3.94 -6.49 6.05
C VAL A 83 -3.15 -7.67 6.64
N PRO A 84 -2.49 -7.56 7.82
CA PRO A 84 -1.77 -8.70 8.39
C PRO A 84 -2.67 -9.88 8.76
N LEU A 85 -3.95 -9.65 9.09
CA LEU A 85 -4.90 -10.74 9.36
C LEU A 85 -5.27 -11.47 8.07
N ILE A 86 -5.49 -10.72 6.99
CA ILE A 86 -5.76 -11.27 5.67
C ILE A 86 -4.55 -12.08 5.20
N ALA A 87 -3.36 -11.47 5.19
CA ALA A 87 -2.11 -12.09 4.73
C ALA A 87 -1.80 -13.42 5.46
N LYS A 88 -2.03 -13.49 6.77
CA LYS A 88 -1.72 -14.67 7.59
C LYS A 88 -2.74 -15.80 7.51
N ALA A 89 -3.94 -15.56 7.01
CA ALA A 89 -4.95 -16.61 6.90
C ALA A 89 -4.47 -17.72 5.96
N SER A 90 -4.68 -18.98 6.32
CA SER A 90 -4.39 -20.11 5.41
C SER A 90 -5.68 -20.49 4.71
N VAL A 91 -5.89 -20.00 3.48
CA VAL A 91 -7.09 -20.31 2.69
C VAL A 91 -6.68 -20.81 1.31
N PRO A 92 -7.54 -21.59 0.64
CA PRO A 92 -7.29 -22.01 -0.74
C PRO A 92 -7.03 -20.81 -1.65
N LEU A 93 -6.18 -21.01 -2.66
CA LEU A 93 -5.79 -19.96 -3.61
C LEU A 93 -7.00 -19.33 -4.32
N SER A 94 -8.03 -20.12 -4.61
CA SER A 94 -9.28 -19.62 -5.22
C SER A 94 -10.02 -18.62 -4.32
N ILE A 95 -10.03 -18.85 -3.01
CA ILE A 95 -10.63 -17.91 -2.04
C ILE A 95 -9.78 -16.65 -1.92
N ARG A 96 -8.44 -16.81 -1.92
CA ARG A 96 -7.51 -15.68 -1.94
C ARG A 96 -7.73 -14.78 -3.15
N GLN A 97 -7.84 -15.40 -4.33
CA GLN A 97 -8.09 -14.70 -5.60
C GLN A 97 -9.39 -13.92 -5.54
N GLN A 98 -10.49 -14.53 -5.07
CA GLN A 98 -11.77 -13.84 -4.90
C GLN A 98 -11.68 -12.65 -3.93
N TRP A 99 -10.89 -12.75 -2.87
CA TRP A 99 -10.67 -11.61 -1.97
C TRP A 99 -9.95 -10.46 -2.66
N LEU A 100 -8.92 -10.75 -3.44
CA LEU A 100 -8.18 -9.75 -4.21
C LEU A 100 -9.06 -9.11 -5.29
N GLU A 101 -9.89 -9.88 -5.97
CA GLU A 101 -10.89 -9.37 -6.94
C GLU A 101 -11.82 -8.36 -6.27
N HIS A 102 -12.42 -8.71 -5.13
CA HIS A 102 -13.30 -7.77 -4.42
C HIS A 102 -12.57 -6.52 -3.91
N LEU A 103 -11.34 -6.66 -3.42
CA LEU A 103 -10.53 -5.51 -2.98
C LEU A 103 -10.13 -4.62 -4.17
N TRP A 104 -9.85 -5.22 -5.32
CA TRP A 104 -9.54 -4.50 -6.54
C TRP A 104 -10.75 -3.74 -7.06
N ASP A 105 -11.93 -4.36 -7.08
CA ASP A 105 -13.19 -3.69 -7.39
C ASP A 105 -13.44 -2.53 -6.42
N ALA A 106 -13.20 -2.71 -5.12
CA ALA A 106 -13.34 -1.63 -4.15
C ALA A 106 -12.37 -0.47 -4.42
N LEU A 107 -11.10 -0.75 -4.73
CA LEU A 107 -10.11 0.26 -5.11
C LEU A 107 -10.51 1.03 -6.38
N GLN A 108 -10.99 0.32 -7.41
CA GLN A 108 -11.44 0.95 -8.64
C GLN A 108 -12.58 1.95 -8.37
N ASN A 109 -13.51 1.60 -7.49
CA ASN A 109 -14.66 2.42 -7.10
C ASN A 109 -14.39 3.35 -5.90
N ASP A 110 -13.12 3.52 -5.49
CA ASP A 110 -12.72 4.42 -4.39
C ASP A 110 -12.62 5.87 -4.86
N ASP A 111 -13.76 6.56 -5.02
CA ASP A 111 -13.82 7.91 -5.60
C ASP A 111 -13.10 8.95 -4.73
N ILE A 112 -13.36 8.93 -3.43
CA ILE A 112 -12.51 9.58 -2.44
C ILE A 112 -11.52 8.52 -1.97
N PRO A 113 -10.20 8.75 -2.07
CA PRO A 113 -9.19 7.71 -1.91
C PRO A 113 -8.99 7.30 -0.43
N TYR A 114 -10.01 6.71 0.19
CA TYR A 114 -9.96 6.28 1.59
C TYR A 114 -9.22 4.95 1.77
N ILE A 115 -9.24 4.09 0.74
CA ILE A 115 -8.62 2.76 0.79
C ILE A 115 -7.47 2.60 -0.20
N GLU A 116 -7.01 3.69 -0.84
CA GLU A 116 -5.87 3.68 -1.77
C GLU A 116 -4.61 3.00 -1.21
N ALA A 117 -4.37 3.11 0.10
CA ALA A 117 -3.24 2.50 0.80
C ALA A 117 -3.23 0.96 0.70
N LEU A 118 -4.36 0.32 0.38
CA LEU A 118 -4.40 -1.12 0.08
C LEU A 118 -3.49 -1.49 -1.09
N GLY A 119 -3.26 -0.56 -2.02
CA GLY A 119 -2.35 -0.80 -3.14
C GLY A 119 -0.91 -1.03 -2.68
N ASP A 120 -0.45 -0.30 -1.66
CA ASP A 120 0.90 -0.52 -1.10
C ASP A 120 1.04 -1.92 -0.47
N HIS A 121 -0.07 -2.45 0.03
CA HIS A 121 -0.16 -3.76 0.68
C HIS A 121 -0.48 -4.91 -0.26
N TRP A 122 -0.60 -4.69 -1.58
CA TRP A 122 -0.95 -5.74 -2.54
C TRP A 122 -0.01 -6.94 -2.46
N ARG A 123 1.28 -6.70 -2.24
CA ARG A 123 2.31 -7.71 -1.96
C ARG A 123 1.94 -8.68 -0.85
N ASP A 124 1.46 -8.16 0.26
CA ASP A 124 1.17 -8.92 1.47
C ASP A 124 -0.22 -9.57 1.35
N LEU A 125 -1.15 -8.90 0.68
CA LEU A 125 -2.49 -9.41 0.39
C LEU A 125 -2.46 -10.63 -0.54
N CYS A 126 -1.54 -10.65 -1.52
CA CYS A 126 -1.35 -11.81 -2.41
C CYS A 126 -0.94 -13.06 -1.62
N ALA A 127 -0.03 -12.93 -0.64
CA ALA A 127 0.50 -14.00 0.21
C ALA A 127 1.14 -15.21 -0.52
N ASP A 128 1.18 -15.19 -1.86
CA ASP A 128 1.73 -16.21 -2.73
C ASP A 128 2.42 -15.55 -3.94
N PRO A 129 3.68 -15.87 -4.26
CA PRO A 129 4.41 -15.23 -5.37
C PRO A 129 3.84 -15.51 -6.75
N VAL A 130 3.21 -16.69 -6.97
CA VAL A 130 2.60 -17.03 -8.26
C VAL A 130 1.36 -16.18 -8.48
N LEU A 131 0.52 -16.05 -7.45
CA LEU A 131 -0.64 -15.17 -7.47
C LEU A 131 -0.23 -13.70 -7.67
N ALA A 132 0.81 -13.25 -6.97
CA ALA A 132 1.34 -11.91 -7.15
C ALA A 132 1.80 -11.67 -8.60
N SER A 133 2.46 -12.65 -9.23
CA SER A 133 2.84 -12.53 -10.63
C SER A 133 1.63 -12.42 -11.56
N GLN A 134 0.58 -13.21 -11.31
CA GLN A 134 -0.66 -13.15 -12.10
C GLN A 134 -1.31 -11.77 -12.03
N TRP A 135 -1.42 -11.19 -10.83
CA TRP A 135 -1.93 -9.83 -10.65
C TRP A 135 -1.04 -8.77 -11.31
N ALA A 136 0.28 -8.92 -11.25
CA ALA A 136 1.19 -8.02 -11.95
C ALA A 136 0.95 -8.05 -13.47
N ASP A 137 0.74 -9.24 -14.04
CA ASP A 137 0.46 -9.39 -15.46
C ASP A 137 -0.94 -8.88 -15.85
N GLU A 138 -1.93 -8.98 -14.97
CA GLU A 138 -3.28 -8.40 -15.18
C GLU A 138 -3.24 -6.86 -15.21
N PHE A 139 -2.44 -6.23 -14.34
CA PHE A 139 -2.34 -4.76 -14.32
C PHE A 139 -1.49 -4.19 -15.46
N ARG A 140 -0.52 -4.97 -15.95
CA ARG A 140 0.51 -4.52 -16.90
C ARG A 140 -0.05 -3.78 -18.12
N PRO A 141 -1.04 -4.29 -18.89
CA PRO A 141 -1.48 -3.65 -20.13
C PRO A 141 -1.98 -2.23 -19.88
N THR A 142 -2.72 -2.02 -18.79
CA THR A 142 -3.23 -0.70 -18.43
C THR A 142 -2.11 0.22 -17.96
N VAL A 143 -1.16 -0.28 -17.16
CA VAL A 143 0.01 0.49 -16.71
C VAL A 143 0.87 0.95 -17.89
N GLU A 144 1.15 0.07 -18.85
CA GLU A 144 1.93 0.40 -20.06
C GLU A 144 1.20 1.43 -20.93
N ASN A 145 -0.12 1.29 -21.08
CA ASN A 145 -0.92 2.25 -21.84
C ASN A 145 -0.92 3.65 -21.20
N VAL A 146 -1.09 3.75 -19.87
CA VAL A 146 -1.08 5.07 -19.20
C VAL A 146 0.32 5.68 -19.13
N SER A 147 1.39 4.87 -19.08
CA SER A 147 2.75 5.39 -19.00
C SER A 147 3.27 5.99 -20.31
N GLN A 148 2.66 5.60 -21.44
CA GLN A 148 2.96 6.11 -22.78
C GLN A 148 2.03 7.25 -23.23
N ALA A 149 0.99 7.56 -22.45
CA ALA A 149 0.03 8.59 -22.81
C ALA A 149 0.70 9.97 -22.89
N SER A 150 0.38 10.74 -23.93
CA SER A 150 0.96 12.08 -24.16
C SER A 150 0.39 13.18 -23.24
N GLY A 151 -0.44 12.81 -22.27
CA GLY A 151 -1.13 13.74 -21.36
C GLY A 151 -1.19 13.19 -19.94
N PHE A 152 -1.93 13.88 -19.07
CA PHE A 152 -2.14 13.41 -17.69
C PHE A 152 -3.01 12.15 -17.68
N ALA A 153 -2.37 10.99 -17.60
CA ALA A 153 -3.03 9.71 -17.41
C ALA A 153 -2.70 9.15 -16.02
N TYR A 154 -3.68 8.54 -15.39
CA TYR A 154 -3.52 7.93 -14.07
C TYR A 154 -4.27 6.60 -14.03
N PHE A 155 -3.67 5.62 -13.35
CA PHE A 155 -4.30 4.34 -13.10
C PHE A 155 -4.13 3.97 -11.63
N LYS A 156 -5.26 3.70 -10.95
CA LYS A 156 -5.25 3.28 -9.54
C LYS A 156 -4.45 1.99 -9.30
N GLY A 157 -4.30 1.16 -10.34
CA GLY A 157 -3.57 -0.10 -10.28
C GLY A 157 -2.05 0.03 -10.41
N THR A 158 -1.49 1.22 -10.62
CA THR A 158 -0.04 1.40 -10.77
C THR A 158 0.74 1.00 -9.51
N ILE A 159 0.26 1.36 -8.32
CA ILE A 159 0.90 0.95 -7.05
C ILE A 159 0.68 -0.54 -6.78
N PRO A 160 -0.56 -1.09 -6.87
CA PRO A 160 -0.79 -2.54 -6.83
C PRO A 160 0.11 -3.35 -7.78
N TYR A 161 0.36 -2.85 -8.99
CA TYR A 161 1.26 -3.46 -9.97
C TYR A 161 2.71 -3.54 -9.48
N LEU A 162 3.29 -2.42 -9.03
CA LEU A 162 4.66 -2.41 -8.49
C LEU A 162 4.78 -3.29 -7.24
N SER A 163 3.74 -3.29 -6.41
CA SER A 163 3.61 -4.12 -5.22
C SER A 163 3.56 -5.61 -5.56
N ALA A 164 2.77 -5.99 -6.56
CA ALA A 164 2.65 -7.34 -7.06
C ALA A 164 3.97 -7.86 -7.67
N LEU A 165 4.64 -7.07 -8.52
CA LEU A 165 5.96 -7.41 -9.06
C LEU A 165 6.99 -7.65 -7.96
N HIS A 166 6.96 -6.84 -6.90
CA HIS A 166 7.91 -6.95 -5.79
C HIS A 166 7.74 -8.28 -5.05
N SER A 167 6.48 -8.63 -4.75
CA SER A 167 6.13 -9.90 -4.08
C SER A 167 6.42 -11.12 -4.96
N ALA A 168 6.26 -10.99 -6.28
CA ALA A 168 6.55 -12.04 -7.26
C ALA A 168 8.05 -12.30 -7.51
N GLY A 169 8.96 -11.52 -6.92
CA GLY A 169 10.38 -11.67 -7.20
C GLY A 169 10.83 -11.08 -8.54
N ARG A 170 10.08 -10.13 -9.09
CA ARG A 170 10.32 -9.53 -10.41
C ARG A 170 10.98 -8.15 -10.28
N GLN A 171 12.03 -8.06 -9.45
CA GLN A 171 12.66 -6.79 -9.08
C GLN A 171 13.26 -6.04 -10.27
N ASN A 172 13.88 -6.76 -11.22
CA ASN A 172 14.47 -6.12 -12.40
C ASN A 172 13.41 -5.44 -13.27
N GLU A 173 12.19 -6.00 -13.37
CA GLU A 173 11.10 -5.38 -14.12
C GLU A 173 10.62 -4.08 -13.46
N ILE A 174 10.60 -4.02 -12.13
CA ILE A 174 10.35 -2.76 -11.40
C ILE A 174 11.39 -1.72 -11.81
N LEU A 175 12.67 -2.07 -11.75
CA LEU A 175 13.76 -1.13 -12.05
C LEU A 175 13.67 -0.61 -13.49
N THR A 176 13.44 -1.50 -14.47
CA THR A 176 13.25 -1.11 -15.88
C THR A 176 12.03 -0.20 -16.06
N GLN A 177 10.91 -0.50 -15.40
CA GLN A 177 9.71 0.32 -15.53
C GLN A 177 9.93 1.75 -14.98
N LEU A 178 10.64 1.87 -13.87
CA LEU A 178 10.89 3.15 -13.18
C LEU A 178 11.85 4.08 -13.95
N GLU A 179 12.46 3.63 -15.05
CA GLU A 179 13.24 4.50 -15.95
C GLU A 179 12.35 5.47 -16.76
N GLN A 180 11.06 5.16 -16.91
CA GLN A 180 10.12 6.02 -17.65
C GLN A 180 9.73 7.24 -16.82
N LEU A 181 9.61 8.40 -17.48
CA LEU A 181 9.24 9.67 -16.83
C LEU A 181 7.92 9.62 -16.06
N TYR A 182 6.97 8.77 -16.49
CA TYR A 182 5.70 8.53 -15.79
C TYR A 182 5.91 8.17 -14.31
N PHE A 183 6.99 7.47 -13.97
CA PHE A 183 7.28 6.99 -12.63
C PHE A 183 8.23 7.90 -11.83
N SER A 184 8.39 9.17 -12.22
CA SER A 184 9.34 10.07 -11.56
C SER A 184 9.01 10.38 -10.10
N GLY A 185 7.73 10.28 -9.71
CA GLY A 185 7.26 10.60 -8.36
C GLY A 185 7.73 9.62 -7.28
N TRP A 186 7.94 10.12 -6.06
CA TRP A 186 8.40 9.30 -4.92
C TRP A 186 7.48 8.12 -4.61
N CYS A 187 6.15 8.28 -4.78
CA CYS A 187 5.18 7.21 -4.57
C CYS A 187 5.50 5.95 -5.40
N TYR A 188 6.10 6.11 -6.58
CA TYR A 188 6.60 5.01 -7.41
C TYR A 188 8.05 4.66 -7.10
N ARG A 189 8.93 5.68 -6.99
CA ARG A 189 10.37 5.46 -6.80
C ARG A 189 10.71 4.70 -5.51
N GLN A 190 9.91 4.81 -4.45
CA GLN A 190 10.10 3.96 -3.26
C GLN A 190 10.09 2.44 -3.57
N TRP A 191 9.40 2.01 -4.62
CA TRP A 191 9.42 0.62 -5.08
C TRP A 191 10.75 0.21 -5.71
N GLY A 192 11.47 1.14 -6.34
CA GLY A 192 12.83 0.93 -6.83
C GLY A 192 13.82 0.71 -5.69
N VAL A 193 13.68 1.47 -4.60
CA VAL A 193 14.46 1.23 -3.37
C VAL A 193 14.16 -0.17 -2.82
N ARG A 194 12.88 -0.53 -2.68
CA ARG A 194 12.46 -1.87 -2.20
C ARG A 194 12.97 -3.00 -3.09
N ALA A 195 13.01 -2.80 -4.41
CA ALA A 195 13.52 -3.75 -5.38
C ALA A 195 15.04 -3.93 -5.24
N LEU A 196 15.81 -2.85 -5.12
CA LEU A 196 17.26 -2.89 -4.91
C LEU A 196 17.62 -3.57 -3.58
N LEU A 197 16.89 -3.29 -2.51
CA LEU A 197 17.08 -3.97 -1.23
C LEU A 197 16.77 -5.47 -1.30
N ALA A 198 15.75 -5.87 -2.04
CA ALA A 198 15.44 -7.29 -2.26
C ALA A 198 16.50 -8.02 -3.11
N LEU A 199 17.30 -7.28 -3.90
CA LEU A 199 18.47 -7.78 -4.63
C LEU A 199 19.78 -7.68 -3.81
N ASP A 200 19.70 -7.33 -2.52
CA ASP A 200 20.85 -7.09 -1.63
C ASP A 200 21.81 -5.98 -2.11
N ARG A 201 21.30 -5.03 -2.89
CA ARG A 201 22.07 -3.89 -3.45
C ARG A 201 21.85 -2.63 -2.61
N LYS A 202 22.25 -2.67 -1.34
CA LYS A 202 21.98 -1.59 -0.36
C LYS A 202 22.58 -0.23 -0.73
N ASP A 203 23.81 -0.19 -1.25
CA ASP A 203 24.45 1.07 -1.67
C ASP A 203 23.71 1.71 -2.86
N ASP A 204 23.29 0.90 -3.83
CA ASP A 204 22.49 1.36 -4.96
C ASP A 204 21.12 1.85 -4.49
N ALA A 205 20.49 1.17 -3.52
CA ALA A 205 19.22 1.58 -2.93
C ALA A 205 19.32 2.96 -2.25
N LEU A 206 20.41 3.19 -1.50
CA LEU A 206 20.68 4.48 -0.87
C LEU A 206 20.90 5.59 -1.91
N MET A 207 21.73 5.33 -2.93
CA MET A 207 21.97 6.28 -4.02
C MET A 207 20.69 6.60 -4.78
N TYR A 208 19.86 5.59 -5.06
CA TYR A 208 18.59 5.75 -5.75
C TYR A 208 17.56 6.54 -4.94
N ALA A 209 17.50 6.32 -3.62
CA ALA A 209 16.67 7.10 -2.71
C ALA A 209 17.11 8.58 -2.68
N GLU A 210 18.42 8.84 -2.54
CA GLU A 210 18.99 10.19 -2.57
C GLU A 210 18.72 10.91 -3.90
N ASP A 211 18.89 10.22 -5.03
CA ASP A 211 18.59 10.78 -6.36
C ASP A 211 17.12 11.19 -6.52
N SER A 212 16.21 10.49 -5.83
CA SER A 212 14.77 10.78 -5.86
C SER A 212 14.44 12.18 -5.30
N LYS A 213 15.33 12.83 -4.55
CA LYS A 213 15.17 14.23 -4.09
C LYS A 213 15.04 15.23 -5.24
N LYS A 214 15.47 14.87 -6.45
CA LYS A 214 15.37 15.71 -7.66
C LYS A 214 13.97 15.72 -8.27
N ALA A 215 13.10 14.77 -7.91
CA ALA A 215 11.74 14.71 -8.43
C ALA A 215 10.84 15.78 -7.81
N ILE A 216 9.86 16.24 -8.58
CA ILE A 216 8.89 17.26 -8.15
C ILE A 216 7.96 16.69 -7.07
N ASN A 217 7.54 17.53 -6.11
CA ASN A 217 6.63 17.18 -5.01
C ASN A 217 7.11 16.00 -4.13
N THR A 218 8.42 15.78 -4.10
CA THR A 218 9.03 14.73 -3.31
C THR A 218 9.00 15.06 -1.81
N PRO A 219 8.45 14.18 -0.95
CA PRO A 219 8.51 14.34 0.50
C PRO A 219 9.93 14.04 1.01
N LEU A 220 10.75 15.09 1.20
CA LEU A 220 12.15 14.96 1.63
C LEU A 220 12.32 14.19 2.95
N TRP A 221 11.36 14.33 3.86
CA TRP A 221 11.35 13.60 5.14
C TRP A 221 11.21 12.09 4.93
N ALA A 222 10.43 11.64 3.94
CA ALA A 222 10.21 10.22 3.68
C ALA A 222 11.45 9.58 3.04
N ILE A 223 12.14 10.32 2.17
CA ILE A 223 13.45 9.89 1.64
C ILE A 223 14.45 9.77 2.77
N ALA A 224 14.56 10.79 3.64
CA ALA A 224 15.49 10.77 4.76
C ALA A 224 15.26 9.55 5.66
N GLN A 225 14.00 9.27 6.02
CA GLN A 225 13.64 8.09 6.80
C GLN A 225 14.11 6.79 6.14
N VAL A 226 13.86 6.62 4.83
CA VAL A 226 14.29 5.42 4.11
C VAL A 226 15.82 5.31 4.04
N CYS A 227 16.52 6.41 3.82
CA CYS A 227 17.99 6.44 3.84
C CYS A 227 18.53 6.01 5.23
N ASP A 228 17.95 6.56 6.30
CA ASP A 228 18.33 6.22 7.68
C ASP A 228 18.08 4.74 7.97
N ASP A 229 16.92 4.20 7.58
CA ASP A 229 16.59 2.78 7.75
C ASP A 229 17.58 1.86 7.01
N ILE A 230 18.01 2.24 5.79
CA ILE A 230 19.02 1.49 5.02
C ILE A 230 20.37 1.50 5.73
N LEU A 231 20.82 2.66 6.22
CA LEU A 231 22.08 2.82 6.93
C LEU A 231 22.10 2.01 8.23
N LEU A 232 21.02 2.10 9.02
CA LEU A 232 20.84 1.31 10.25
C LEU A 232 20.89 -0.19 9.95
N SER A 233 20.19 -0.65 8.92
CA SER A 233 20.18 -2.08 8.53
C SER A 233 21.52 -2.59 7.98
N SER A 234 22.47 -1.70 7.70
CA SER A 234 23.79 -2.03 7.17
C SER A 234 24.86 -2.16 8.26
N GLY A 235 24.51 -1.95 9.54
CA GLY A 235 25.45 -2.01 10.66
C GLY A 235 26.45 -0.85 10.66
N LEU A 236 26.17 0.24 9.93
CA LEU A 236 27.01 1.42 9.80
C LEU A 236 26.69 2.46 10.90
N GLU A 237 26.56 2.03 12.15
CA GLU A 237 26.22 2.91 13.29
C GLU A 237 27.25 4.04 13.52
N GLU A 238 28.52 3.84 13.15
CA GLU A 238 29.58 4.87 13.27
C GLU A 238 29.66 5.85 12.08
N ASP A 239 28.93 5.63 10.99
CA ASP A 239 29.08 6.41 9.75
C ASP A 239 27.93 7.41 9.51
N VAL A 240 26.95 7.56 10.41
CA VAL A 240 25.84 8.51 10.19
C VAL A 240 26.34 9.97 10.23
N LEU A 241 27.15 10.34 11.22
CA LEU A 241 27.76 11.68 11.31
C LEU A 241 28.89 11.86 10.29
N THR A 242 29.67 10.81 10.03
CA THR A 242 30.84 10.85 9.14
C THR A 242 30.41 10.91 7.66
N LYS A 243 29.34 10.20 7.26
CA LYS A 243 28.80 10.18 5.90
C LYS A 243 27.91 11.41 5.61
N ALA A 244 27.17 11.93 6.60
CA ALA A 244 26.54 13.25 6.50
C ALA A 244 27.58 14.37 6.27
N ASN A 245 28.72 14.31 6.96
CA ASN A 245 29.86 15.20 6.70
C ASN A 245 30.53 14.95 5.34
N ARG A 246 30.51 13.72 4.82
CA ARG A 246 31.05 13.40 3.48
C ARG A 246 30.16 13.94 2.36
N ILE A 247 28.84 13.90 2.54
CA ILE A 247 27.86 14.51 1.63
C ILE A 247 27.92 16.05 1.71
N LEU A 248 28.15 16.63 2.89
CA LEU A 248 28.41 18.08 3.04
C LEU A 248 29.74 18.51 2.39
N ASN A 249 30.80 17.71 2.52
CA ASN A 249 32.12 17.99 1.95
C ASN A 249 32.17 17.83 0.42
N LEU A 250 31.25 17.06 -0.18
CA LEU A 250 31.08 16.99 -1.64
C LEU A 250 30.35 18.22 -2.21
N ARG A 251 29.67 19.03 -1.37
CA ARG A 251 29.03 20.29 -1.75
C ARG A 251 29.92 21.53 -1.55
N LEU A 252 31.13 21.38 -0.99
CA LEU A 252 32.03 22.48 -0.62
C LEU A 252 33.40 22.44 -1.30
N ARG A 253 33.59 21.65 -2.36
CA ARG A 253 34.77 21.84 -3.22
C ARG A 253 34.44 22.88 -4.30
N PRO A 254 35.26 23.94 -4.46
CA PRO A 254 35.09 24.93 -5.51
C PRO A 254 35.22 24.32 -6.91
#